data_AF-A0A1V0A1S2-F1
#
_entry.id   AF-A0A1V0A1S2-F1
#
_cell.length_a   1.000
_cell.length_b   1.000
_cell.length_c   1.000
_cell.angle_alpha   90.00
_cell.angle_beta   90.00
_cell.angle_gamma   90.00
#
_symmetry.space_group_name_H-M   'P 1'
#
loop_
_entity.id
_entity.type
_entity.pdbx_description
1 polymer ?
#
loop_
_entity_poly.entity_id
_entity_poly.type
_entity_poly.pdbx_seq_one_letter_code
_entity_poly.pdbx_strand_id
1 'polypeptide(L)'
;MPPASLSPARRRSPSSALLLATTPVVIALMAVLLASPAPAAGFVLLGSYVFIVLVKIASMSETPEEERPHERGVYEQARWYDGRYLLPEDFDHDARLVLARAQRAIGSVLRSHVNAEGLLDDARNAVMLPAQEWEIARLLAKLSALRLEHRELLARGIAPEVAAVIEPLERALVNSEAAVVARVEALERYAGHVAEAERAYHARGQIEELRARLPRYEELLAEAGADRLGTAEIERLAEDADVLERTLRRSVESAHEAFRYLES
;
A
#
# COMPACT_ATOMS: atom_id res chain seq x y z
N MET A 1 2.08 -31.76 18.92
CA MET A 1 2.69 -32.95 18.29
C MET A 1 1.87 -33.35 17.08
N PRO A 2 2.20 -32.85 15.87
CA PRO A 2 1.73 -33.43 14.61
C PRO A 2 2.77 -34.43 14.04
N PRO A 3 2.36 -35.43 13.25
CA PRO A 3 3.23 -36.51 12.80
C PRO A 3 4.18 -36.09 11.67
N ALA A 4 5.38 -36.67 11.70
CA ALA A 4 6.46 -36.49 10.74
C ALA A 4 6.03 -36.88 9.32
N SER A 5 6.14 -35.94 8.38
CA SER A 5 6.02 -36.20 6.95
C SER A 5 7.26 -36.94 6.45
N LEU A 6 7.02 -38.14 5.94
CA LEU A 6 7.99 -39.03 5.30
C LEU A 6 8.68 -38.34 4.11
N SER A 7 10.01 -38.33 4.12
CA SER A 7 10.85 -37.92 3.00
C SER A 7 10.55 -38.80 1.77
N PRO A 8 10.29 -38.23 0.58
CA PRO A 8 10.13 -39.03 -0.62
C PRO A 8 11.48 -39.63 -1.05
N ALA A 9 11.48 -40.95 -1.21
CA ALA A 9 12.60 -41.74 -1.69
C ALA A 9 13.09 -41.24 -3.06
N ARG A 10 14.35 -40.78 -3.09
CA ARG A 10 15.09 -40.43 -4.30
C ARG A 10 15.25 -41.67 -5.18
N ARG A 11 14.32 -41.87 -6.13
CA ARG A 11 14.47 -42.86 -7.21
C ARG A 11 15.67 -42.43 -8.07
N ARG A 12 16.81 -43.10 -7.88
CA ARG A 12 17.94 -43.01 -8.81
C ARG A 12 17.52 -43.63 -10.13
N SER A 13 17.25 -42.77 -11.12
CA SER A 13 17.10 -43.20 -12.51
C SER A 13 18.45 -43.74 -13.01
N PRO A 14 18.49 -44.93 -13.65
CA PRO A 14 19.74 -45.55 -14.13
C PRO A 14 20.35 -44.84 -15.36
N SER A 15 19.71 -43.81 -15.90
CA SER A 15 20.08 -43.22 -17.20
C SER A 15 21.23 -42.21 -17.14
N SER A 16 21.56 -41.66 -15.97
CA SER A 16 22.58 -40.60 -15.83
C SER A 16 24.00 -41.15 -15.60
N ALA A 17 24.11 -42.38 -15.09
CA ALA A 17 25.41 -43.01 -14.82
C ALA A 17 26.03 -43.65 -16.07
N LEU A 18 25.21 -44.02 -17.06
CA LEU A 18 25.70 -44.67 -18.28
C LEU A 18 26.36 -43.68 -19.26
N LEU A 19 25.98 -42.40 -19.23
CA LEU A 19 26.45 -41.38 -20.17
C LEU A 19 27.77 -40.69 -19.77
N LEU A 20 28.22 -40.86 -18.52
CA LEU A 20 29.49 -40.32 -18.02
C LEU A 20 30.65 -41.34 -18.06
N ALA A 21 30.34 -42.62 -18.29
CA ALA A 21 31.32 -43.70 -18.36
C ALA A 21 31.89 -43.94 -19.78
N THR A 22 31.30 -43.35 -20.82
CA THR A 22 31.71 -43.59 -22.21
C THR A 22 32.91 -42.75 -22.66
N THR A 23 33.25 -41.66 -21.97
CA THR A 23 34.35 -40.76 -22.38
C THR A 23 35.76 -41.33 -22.16
N PRO A 24 36.13 -42.02 -21.05
CA PRO A 24 37.47 -42.57 -20.92
C PRO A 24 37.71 -43.80 -21.81
N VAL A 25 36.66 -44.59 -22.11
CA VAL A 25 36.76 -45.80 -22.95
C VAL A 25 37.08 -45.44 -24.40
N VAL A 26 36.51 -44.35 -24.93
CA VAL A 26 36.76 -43.88 -26.29
C VAL A 26 38.16 -43.28 -26.43
N ILE A 27 38.66 -42.60 -25.39
CA ILE A 27 40.04 -42.06 -25.37
C ILE A 27 41.07 -43.19 -25.31
N ALA A 28 40.82 -44.23 -24.51
CA ALA A 28 41.68 -45.41 -24.45
C ALA A 28 41.69 -46.21 -25.77
N LEU A 29 40.52 -46.37 -26.42
CA LEU A 29 40.43 -47.01 -27.73
C LEU A 29 41.16 -46.21 -28.83
N MET A 30 41.11 -44.87 -28.75
CA MET A 30 41.82 -43.97 -29.67
C MET A 30 43.35 -44.04 -29.53
N ALA A 31 43.86 -44.19 -28.30
CA ALA A 31 45.29 -44.34 -28.06
C ALA A 31 45.85 -45.67 -28.59
N VAL A 32 45.06 -46.75 -28.50
CA VAL A 32 45.44 -48.08 -29.01
C VAL A 32 45.43 -48.14 -30.54
N LEU A 33 44.50 -47.44 -31.20
CA LEU A 33 44.38 -47.47 -32.66
C LEU A 33 45.37 -46.54 -33.40
N LEU A 34 45.90 -45.51 -32.71
CA LEU A 34 46.94 -44.62 -33.25
C LEU A 34 48.30 -45.31 -33.45
N ALA A 35 48.47 -46.53 -32.91
CA ALA A 35 49.62 -47.40 -33.14
C ALA A 35 49.50 -48.26 -34.43
N SER A 36 48.41 -48.12 -35.20
CA SER A 36 48.18 -48.88 -36.44
C SER A 36 48.68 -48.12 -37.68
N PRO A 37 49.44 -48.75 -38.61
CA PRO A 37 50.20 -48.06 -39.66
C PRO A 37 49.37 -47.69 -40.91
N ALA A 38 48.14 -47.21 -40.73
CA ALA A 38 47.25 -46.83 -41.83
C ALA A 38 46.91 -45.32 -41.80
N PRO A 39 47.66 -44.45 -42.50
CA PRO A 39 47.48 -42.99 -42.43
C PRO A 39 46.13 -42.50 -42.97
N ALA A 40 45.49 -43.26 -43.87
CA ALA A 40 44.16 -42.94 -44.40
C ALA A 40 43.05 -43.07 -43.34
N ALA A 41 43.20 -43.98 -42.37
CA ALA A 41 42.22 -44.18 -41.31
C ALA A 41 42.26 -43.03 -40.28
N GLY A 42 43.44 -42.44 -40.05
CA GLY A 42 43.61 -41.33 -39.11
C GLY A 42 42.85 -40.07 -39.52
N PHE A 43 42.83 -39.73 -40.81
CA PHE A 43 42.12 -38.55 -41.31
C PHE A 43 40.59 -38.68 -41.24
N VAL A 44 40.05 -39.86 -41.54
CA VAL A 44 38.61 -40.13 -41.43
C VAL A 44 38.15 -40.03 -39.96
N LEU A 45 38.96 -40.54 -39.04
CA LEU A 45 38.66 -40.48 -37.60
C LEU A 45 38.74 -39.06 -37.05
N LEU A 46 39.76 -38.28 -37.44
CA LEU A 46 39.86 -36.87 -37.05
C LEU A 46 38.66 -36.05 -37.56
N GLY A 47 38.24 -36.29 -38.81
CA GLY A 47 37.04 -35.68 -39.38
C GLY A 47 35.78 -36.03 -38.59
N SER A 48 35.61 -37.30 -38.22
CA SER A 48 34.46 -37.75 -37.42
C SER A 48 34.43 -37.15 -36.02
N TYR A 49 35.60 -36.99 -35.38
CA TYR A 49 35.71 -36.40 -34.05
C TYR A 49 35.36 -34.91 -34.07
N VAL A 50 35.89 -34.17 -35.05
CA VAL A 50 35.56 -32.75 -35.24
C VAL A 50 34.06 -32.57 -35.51
N PHE A 51 33.46 -33.45 -36.31
CA PHE A 51 32.02 -33.43 -36.57
C PHE A 51 31.20 -33.68 -35.30
N ILE A 52 31.57 -34.67 -34.48
CA ILE A 52 30.90 -34.94 -33.19
C ILE A 52 31.03 -33.75 -32.24
N VAL A 53 32.20 -33.10 -32.17
CA VAL A 53 32.42 -31.91 -31.35
C VAL A 53 31.59 -30.72 -31.84
N LEU A 54 31.51 -30.49 -33.15
CA LEU A 54 30.68 -29.45 -33.76
C LEU A 54 29.18 -29.69 -33.49
N VAL A 55 28.70 -30.91 -33.67
CA VAL A 55 27.33 -31.30 -33.34
C VAL A 55 27.06 -31.13 -31.85
N LYS A 56 28.02 -31.45 -30.98
CA LYS A 56 27.88 -31.25 -29.53
C LYS A 56 27.85 -29.77 -29.16
N ILE A 57 28.66 -28.92 -29.79
CA ILE A 57 28.64 -27.46 -29.55
C ILE A 57 27.32 -26.84 -30.05
N ALA A 58 26.85 -27.23 -31.24
CA ALA A 58 25.55 -26.80 -31.77
C ALA A 58 24.37 -27.31 -30.93
N SER A 59 24.48 -28.52 -30.38
CA SER A 59 23.49 -29.08 -29.45
C SER A 59 23.62 -28.52 -28.04
N MET A 60 24.75 -27.92 -27.65
CA MET A 60 24.95 -27.28 -26.34
C MET A 60 24.52 -25.80 -26.35
N SER A 61 24.41 -25.17 -27.52
CA SER A 61 23.69 -23.89 -27.68
C SER A 61 22.17 -24.04 -27.53
N GLU A 62 21.67 -25.28 -27.53
CA GLU A 62 20.34 -25.63 -27.04
C GLU A 62 20.48 -26.27 -25.66
N THR A 63 20.70 -25.44 -24.64
CA THR A 63 20.64 -25.91 -23.25
C THR A 63 19.24 -26.46 -22.97
N PRO A 64 19.08 -27.75 -22.62
CA PRO A 64 17.81 -28.26 -22.16
C PRO A 64 17.61 -27.79 -20.72
N GLU A 65 16.86 -26.69 -20.55
CA GLU A 65 16.29 -26.30 -19.26
C GLU A 65 15.18 -27.29 -18.88
N GLU A 66 15.57 -28.43 -18.31
CA GLU A 66 14.68 -29.23 -17.47
C GLU A 66 14.51 -28.53 -16.12
N GLU A 67 13.61 -27.53 -16.06
CA GLU A 67 12.69 -27.27 -14.95
C GLU A 67 11.88 -25.97 -15.22
N ARG A 68 10.55 -26.14 -15.32
CA ARG A 68 9.45 -25.13 -15.32
C ARG A 68 8.94 -24.62 -16.69
N PRO A 69 8.06 -25.39 -17.38
CA PRO A 69 7.41 -24.99 -18.63
C PRO A 69 6.34 -23.89 -18.52
N HIS A 70 6.13 -23.25 -17.36
CA HIS A 70 5.04 -22.29 -17.15
C HIS A 70 5.45 -20.82 -17.13
N GLU A 71 6.74 -20.48 -17.10
CA GLU A 71 7.16 -19.07 -17.01
C GLU A 71 7.29 -18.43 -18.41
N ARG A 72 7.88 -19.11 -19.41
CA ARG A 72 8.08 -18.54 -20.76
C ARG A 72 6.78 -18.25 -21.51
N GLY A 73 5.78 -19.12 -21.38
CA GLY A 73 4.46 -18.88 -21.97
C GLY A 73 3.73 -17.68 -21.37
N VAL A 74 3.92 -17.42 -20.07
CA VAL A 74 3.39 -16.23 -19.40
C VAL A 74 4.12 -14.97 -19.88
N TYR A 75 5.44 -15.02 -20.09
CA TYR A 75 6.22 -13.89 -20.65
C TYR A 75 5.92 -13.60 -22.14
N GLU A 76 5.55 -14.60 -22.93
CA GLU A 76 5.12 -14.39 -24.31
C GLU A 76 3.67 -13.89 -24.39
N GLN A 77 2.77 -14.44 -23.57
CA GLN A 77 1.41 -13.91 -23.42
C GLN A 77 1.43 -12.48 -22.87
N ALA A 78 2.36 -12.19 -21.96
CA ALA A 78 2.63 -10.88 -21.40
C ALA A 78 2.91 -9.81 -22.47
N ARG A 79 3.76 -10.15 -23.45
CA ARG A 79 4.02 -9.29 -24.62
C ARG A 79 2.76 -8.99 -25.46
N TRP A 80 1.81 -9.92 -25.55
CA TRP A 80 0.53 -9.67 -26.24
C TRP A 80 -0.40 -8.74 -25.46
N TYR A 81 -0.18 -8.60 -24.15
CA TYR A 81 -0.90 -7.68 -23.28
C TYR A 81 -0.02 -6.49 -22.85
N ASP A 82 1.11 -6.25 -23.54
CA ASP A 82 2.00 -5.13 -23.26
C ASP A 82 1.22 -3.80 -23.28
N GLY A 83 1.39 -3.02 -22.22
CA GLY A 83 0.62 -1.79 -21.98
C GLY A 83 -0.84 -1.97 -21.49
N ARG A 84 -1.29 -3.20 -21.16
CA ARG A 84 -2.61 -3.50 -20.56
C ARG A 84 -2.55 -3.92 -19.08
N TYR A 85 -1.37 -4.23 -18.57
CA TYR A 85 -1.10 -4.46 -17.15
C TYR A 85 0.35 -4.05 -16.88
N LEU A 86 0.65 -3.73 -15.62
CA LEU A 86 2.00 -3.34 -15.18
C LEU A 86 2.38 -4.23 -14.01
N LEU A 87 3.60 -4.74 -14.05
CA LEU A 87 4.19 -5.63 -13.06
C LEU A 87 5.07 -4.82 -12.10
N PRO A 88 5.21 -5.21 -10.82
CA PRO A 88 6.11 -4.56 -9.87
C PRO A 88 7.57 -4.45 -10.37
N GLU A 89 7.98 -5.40 -11.22
CA GLU A 89 9.31 -5.48 -11.84
C GLU A 89 9.52 -4.43 -12.93
N ASP A 90 8.44 -3.86 -13.51
CA ASP A 90 8.52 -2.81 -14.53
C ASP A 90 8.95 -1.46 -13.95
N PHE A 91 8.99 -1.34 -12.62
CA PHE A 91 9.32 -0.12 -11.90
C PHE A 91 10.68 -0.23 -11.23
N ASP A 92 11.49 0.82 -11.36
CA ASP A 92 12.65 1.02 -10.50
C ASP A 92 12.22 1.42 -9.07
N HIS A 93 13.18 1.50 -8.15
CA HIS A 93 12.88 1.81 -6.75
C HIS A 93 12.18 3.16 -6.57
N ASP A 94 12.65 4.20 -7.25
CA ASP A 94 12.12 5.56 -7.10
C ASP A 94 10.72 5.66 -7.71
N ALA A 95 10.51 5.03 -8.86
CA ALA A 95 9.21 4.92 -9.50
C ALA A 95 8.18 4.23 -8.59
N ARG A 96 8.57 3.16 -7.88
CA ARG A 96 7.67 2.49 -6.91
C ARG A 96 7.27 3.42 -5.77
N LEU A 97 8.19 4.24 -5.25
CA LEU A 97 7.89 5.19 -4.19
C LEU A 97 6.90 6.27 -4.65
N VAL A 98 7.09 6.81 -5.86
CA VAL A 98 6.19 7.82 -6.45
C VAL A 98 4.82 7.22 -6.74
N LEU A 99 4.75 6.00 -7.28
CA LEU A 99 3.48 5.30 -7.51
C LEU A 99 2.73 5.07 -6.20
N ALA A 100 3.41 4.59 -5.16
CA ALA A 100 2.80 4.35 -3.85
C ALA A 100 2.24 5.64 -3.22
N ARG A 101 2.88 6.80 -3.45
CA ARG A 101 2.35 8.11 -3.05
C ARG A 101 1.04 8.44 -3.76
N ALA A 102 1.01 8.30 -5.09
CA ALA A 102 -0.18 8.53 -5.89
C ALA A 102 -1.35 7.64 -5.45
N GLN A 103 -1.10 6.35 -5.26
CA GLN A 103 -2.08 5.36 -4.81
C GLN A 103 -2.66 5.69 -3.43
N ARG A 104 -1.82 6.13 -2.50
CA ARG A 104 -2.28 6.58 -1.17
C ARG A 104 -3.16 7.82 -1.27
N ALA A 105 -2.76 8.82 -2.05
CA ALA A 105 -3.52 10.04 -2.24
C ALA A 105 -4.90 9.74 -2.85
N ILE A 106 -4.94 9.03 -3.98
CA ILE A 106 -6.18 8.64 -4.66
C ILE A 106 -7.06 7.78 -3.75
N GLY A 107 -6.47 6.78 -3.09
CA GLY A 107 -7.19 5.93 -2.17
C GLY A 107 -7.82 6.69 -0.99
N SER A 108 -7.15 7.73 -0.48
CA SER A 108 -7.71 8.56 0.60
C SER A 108 -8.92 9.37 0.15
N VAL A 109 -8.91 9.90 -1.08
CA VAL A 109 -10.04 10.63 -1.66
C VAL A 109 -11.23 9.69 -1.88
N LEU A 110 -11.01 8.56 -2.55
CA LEU A 110 -12.08 7.62 -2.90
C LEU A 110 -12.77 7.00 -1.67
N ARG A 111 -12.06 6.89 -0.54
CA ARG A 111 -12.59 6.36 0.72
C ARG A 111 -13.19 7.44 1.65
N SER A 112 -13.11 8.72 1.30
CA SER A 112 -13.67 9.79 2.15
C SER A 112 -15.20 9.76 2.16
N HIS A 113 -15.83 10.07 3.30
CA HIS A 113 -17.29 10.14 3.39
C HIS A 113 -17.82 11.28 2.54
N VAL A 114 -17.10 12.40 2.45
CA VAL A 114 -17.46 13.53 1.58
C VAL A 114 -17.56 13.10 0.10
N ASN A 115 -16.71 12.17 -0.36
CA ASN A 115 -16.84 11.59 -1.70
C ASN A 115 -18.01 10.58 -1.79
N ALA A 116 -18.20 9.75 -0.76
CA ALA A 116 -19.28 8.73 -0.75
C ALA A 116 -20.69 9.34 -0.67
N GLU A 117 -20.85 10.48 -0.01
CA GLU A 117 -22.11 11.22 0.12
C GLU A 117 -22.41 12.14 -1.09
N GLY A 118 -21.61 12.06 -2.16
CA GLY A 118 -21.80 12.86 -3.38
C GLY A 118 -21.59 14.37 -3.18
N LEU A 119 -20.91 14.78 -2.10
CA LEU A 119 -20.60 16.20 -1.84
C LEU A 119 -19.44 16.70 -2.72
N LEU A 120 -18.68 15.76 -3.30
CA LEU A 120 -17.79 15.99 -4.44
C LEU A 120 -18.47 15.43 -5.70
N ASP A 121 -17.98 15.83 -6.88
CA ASP A 121 -18.37 15.21 -8.17
C ASP A 121 -17.88 13.75 -8.19
N ASP A 122 -18.61 12.88 -7.48
CA ASP A 122 -18.28 11.50 -7.13
C ASP A 122 -18.09 10.61 -8.37
N ALA A 123 -18.96 10.78 -9.36
CA ALA A 123 -18.92 10.10 -10.65
C ALA A 123 -17.68 10.51 -11.45
N ARG A 124 -17.32 11.81 -11.43
CA ARG A 124 -16.08 12.27 -12.06
C ARG A 124 -14.86 11.74 -11.33
N ASN A 125 -14.85 11.75 -10.01
CA ASN A 125 -13.72 11.25 -9.21
C ASN A 125 -13.51 9.75 -9.38
N ALA A 126 -14.59 8.96 -9.38
CA ALA A 126 -14.55 7.51 -9.52
C ALA A 126 -14.01 7.05 -10.89
N VAL A 127 -14.19 7.86 -11.94
CA VAL A 127 -13.69 7.54 -13.29
C VAL A 127 -12.33 8.19 -13.56
N MET A 128 -12.15 9.45 -13.18
CA MET A 128 -10.92 10.19 -13.49
C MET A 128 -9.75 9.73 -12.63
N LEU A 129 -9.91 9.55 -11.32
CA LEU A 129 -8.77 9.24 -10.46
C LEU A 129 -8.11 7.90 -10.80
N PRO A 130 -8.85 6.80 -11.05
CA PRO A 130 -8.23 5.55 -11.51
C PRO A 130 -7.54 5.70 -12.88
N ALA A 131 -8.10 6.48 -13.80
CA ALA A 131 -7.45 6.77 -15.08
C ALA A 131 -6.15 7.56 -14.89
N GLN A 132 -6.12 8.51 -13.94
CA GLN A 132 -4.90 9.25 -13.59
C GLN A 132 -3.84 8.32 -12.96
N GLU A 133 -4.24 7.41 -12.06
CA GLU A 133 -3.35 6.41 -11.48
C GLU A 133 -2.69 5.55 -12.56
N TRP A 134 -3.50 5.05 -13.50
CA TRP A 134 -3.02 4.22 -14.61
C TRP A 134 -2.02 4.96 -15.50
N GLU A 135 -2.31 6.21 -15.89
CA GLU A 135 -1.40 7.00 -16.71
C GLU A 135 -0.09 7.33 -15.97
N ILE A 136 -0.15 7.60 -14.67
CA ILE A 136 1.05 7.80 -13.84
C ILE A 136 1.88 6.51 -13.81
N ALA A 137 1.25 5.37 -13.53
CA ALA A 137 1.93 4.08 -13.50
C ALA A 137 2.59 3.75 -14.84
N ARG A 138 1.89 3.95 -15.96
CA ARG A 138 2.43 3.73 -17.31
C ARG A 138 3.63 4.62 -17.60
N LEU A 139 3.57 5.90 -17.25
CA LEU A 139 4.69 6.83 -17.45
C LEU A 139 5.90 6.47 -16.58
N LEU A 140 5.67 6.06 -15.33
CA LEU A 140 6.73 5.63 -14.42
C LEU A 140 7.42 4.35 -14.90
N ALA A 141 6.65 3.35 -15.36
CA ALA A 141 7.22 2.13 -15.95
C ALA A 141 8.08 2.44 -17.19
N LYS A 142 7.59 3.33 -18.06
CA LYS A 142 8.36 3.79 -19.23
C LYS A 142 9.66 4.51 -18.83
N LEU A 143 9.61 5.37 -17.80
CA LEU A 143 10.81 6.04 -17.27
C LEU A 143 11.80 5.04 -16.69
N SER A 144 11.33 4.03 -15.95
CA SER A 144 12.17 2.97 -15.39
C SER A 144 12.85 2.13 -16.47
N ALA A 145 12.13 1.75 -17.52
CA ALA A 145 12.70 1.04 -18.67
C ALA A 145 13.78 1.89 -19.37
N LEU A 146 13.48 3.16 -19.69
CA LEU A 146 14.44 4.05 -20.34
C LEU A 146 15.69 4.30 -19.48
N ARG A 147 15.55 4.41 -18.15
CA ARG A 147 16.69 4.52 -17.23
C ARG A 147 17.55 3.26 -17.22
N LEU A 148 16.94 2.08 -17.31
CA LEU A 148 17.66 0.82 -17.38
C LEU A 148 18.47 0.75 -18.69
N GLU A 149 17.82 1.01 -19.83
CA GLU A 149 18.47 1.07 -21.15
C GLU A 149 19.63 2.06 -21.15
N HIS A 150 19.42 3.25 -20.55
CA HIS A 150 20.44 4.29 -20.45
C HIS A 150 21.66 3.83 -19.64
N ARG A 151 21.44 3.18 -18.49
CA ARG A 151 22.51 2.62 -17.66
C ARG A 151 23.28 1.52 -18.39
N GLU A 152 22.60 0.64 -19.12
CA GLU A 152 23.24 -0.42 -19.92
C GLU A 152 24.06 0.15 -21.07
N LEU A 153 23.59 1.23 -21.70
CA LEU A 153 24.31 1.91 -22.77
C LEU A 153 25.58 2.57 -22.25
N LEU A 154 25.51 3.23 -21.09
CA LEU A 154 26.69 3.78 -20.40
C LEU A 154 27.67 2.69 -19.97
N ALA A 155 27.18 1.56 -19.45
CA ALA A 155 28.02 0.44 -19.01
C ALA A 155 28.81 -0.21 -20.14
N ARG A 156 28.30 -0.20 -21.38
CA ARG A 156 29.00 -0.71 -22.57
C ARG A 156 30.10 0.22 -23.08
N GLY A 157 30.22 1.42 -22.51
CA GLY A 157 31.17 2.44 -22.93
C GLY A 157 30.64 3.23 -24.13
N ILE A 158 30.66 4.55 -24.02
CA ILE A 158 30.16 5.46 -25.05
C ILE A 158 31.35 6.25 -25.62
N ALA A 159 31.45 6.30 -26.93
CA ALA A 159 32.44 7.13 -27.61
C ALA A 159 32.20 8.61 -27.26
N PRO A 160 33.25 9.40 -26.99
CA PRO A 160 33.11 10.81 -26.58
C PRO A 160 32.36 11.67 -27.60
N GLU A 161 32.38 11.30 -28.89
CA GLU A 161 31.63 11.94 -29.96
C GLU A 161 30.10 11.75 -29.84
N VAL A 162 29.66 10.68 -29.15
CA VAL A 162 28.24 10.36 -28.92
C VAL A 162 27.75 10.91 -27.59
N ALA A 163 28.64 11.22 -26.65
CA ALA A 163 28.28 11.77 -25.33
C ALA A 163 27.50 13.09 -25.43
N ALA A 164 27.84 13.96 -26.37
CA ALA A 164 27.12 15.22 -26.60
C ALA A 164 25.67 15.03 -27.10
N VAL A 165 25.37 13.88 -27.73
CA VAL A 165 24.02 13.55 -28.23
C VAL A 165 23.12 13.00 -27.10
N ILE A 166 23.72 12.53 -26.02
CA ILE A 166 23.03 11.89 -24.89
C ILE A 166 22.51 12.92 -23.88
N GLU A 167 23.23 14.02 -23.68
CA GLU A 167 22.86 15.06 -22.72
C GLU A 167 21.42 15.59 -22.91
N PRO A 168 20.92 15.86 -24.14
CA PRO A 168 19.51 16.22 -24.35
C PRO A 168 18.52 15.13 -23.92
N LEU A 169 18.87 13.85 -24.10
CA LEU A 169 18.01 12.71 -23.72
C LEU A 169 17.92 12.58 -22.20
N GLU A 170 19.04 12.77 -21.49
CA GLU A 170 19.06 12.79 -20.02
C GLU A 170 18.20 13.94 -19.48
N ARG A 171 18.33 15.14 -20.06
CA ARG A 171 17.48 16.28 -19.69
C ARG A 171 16.00 16.00 -19.94
N ALA A 172 15.66 15.33 -21.05
CA ALA A 172 14.29 14.94 -21.35
C ALA A 172 13.74 13.94 -20.31
N LEU A 173 14.55 12.98 -19.87
CA LEU A 173 14.18 12.02 -18.82
C LEU A 173 13.93 12.71 -17.48
N VAL A 174 14.84 13.59 -17.04
CA VAL A 174 14.71 14.35 -15.79
C VAL A 174 13.47 15.26 -15.81
N ASN A 175 13.24 15.96 -16.92
CA ASN A 175 12.05 16.82 -17.06
C ASN A 175 10.76 16.01 -17.04
N SER A 176 10.76 14.83 -17.67
CA SER A 176 9.59 13.93 -17.68
C SER A 176 9.29 13.38 -16.29
N GLU A 177 10.32 12.99 -15.53
CA GLU A 177 10.18 12.60 -14.13
C GLU A 177 9.60 13.74 -13.29
N ALA A 178 10.19 14.94 -13.38
CA ALA A 178 9.73 16.09 -12.62
C ALA A 178 8.25 16.42 -12.90
N ALA A 179 7.82 16.28 -14.16
CA ALA A 179 6.42 16.46 -14.52
C ALA A 179 5.49 15.41 -13.89
N VAL A 180 5.91 14.14 -13.83
CA VAL A 180 5.14 13.08 -13.16
C VAL A 180 5.07 13.32 -11.66
N VAL A 181 6.19 13.69 -11.02
CA VAL A 181 6.23 14.02 -9.59
C VAL A 181 5.31 15.20 -9.27
N ALA A 182 5.36 16.27 -10.06
CA ALA A 182 4.49 17.44 -9.89
C ALA A 182 2.99 17.07 -10.01
N ARG A 183 2.64 16.12 -10.88
CA ARG A 183 1.28 15.59 -10.99
C ARG A 183 0.87 14.83 -9.73
N VAL A 184 1.75 14.02 -9.16
CA VAL A 184 1.50 13.32 -7.88
C VAL A 184 1.34 14.33 -6.73
N GLU A 185 2.16 15.38 -6.67
CA GLU A 185 2.02 16.44 -5.66
C GLU A 185 0.70 17.20 -5.79
N ALA A 186 0.20 17.39 -7.02
CA ALA A 186 -1.14 17.95 -7.24
C ALA A 186 -2.24 17.02 -6.68
N LEU A 187 -2.11 15.70 -6.87
CA LEU A 187 -3.02 14.72 -6.28
C LEU A 187 -2.96 14.71 -4.75
N GLU A 188 -1.78 14.81 -4.17
CA GLU A 188 -1.59 14.89 -2.72
C GLU A 188 -2.21 16.17 -2.13
N ARG A 189 -2.04 17.32 -2.80
CA ARG A 189 -2.71 18.57 -2.39
C ARG A 189 -4.23 18.44 -2.46
N TYR A 190 -4.74 17.85 -3.54
CA TYR A 190 -6.17 17.58 -3.67
C TYR A 190 -6.68 16.68 -2.53
N ALA A 191 -5.97 15.58 -2.24
CA ALA A 191 -6.28 14.71 -1.10
C ALA A 191 -6.27 15.46 0.24
N GLY A 192 -5.32 16.40 0.42
CA GLY A 192 -5.30 17.29 1.57
C GLY A 192 -6.56 18.14 1.69
N HIS A 193 -7.01 18.75 0.59
CA HIS A 193 -8.26 19.53 0.58
C HIS A 193 -9.49 18.67 0.89
N VAL A 194 -9.54 17.44 0.38
CA VAL A 194 -10.62 16.49 0.70
C VAL A 194 -10.59 16.12 2.19
N ALA A 195 -9.42 15.94 2.79
CA ALA A 195 -9.29 15.68 4.22
C ALA A 195 -9.74 16.87 5.09
N GLU A 196 -9.49 18.11 4.67
CA GLU A 196 -10.07 19.30 5.34
C GLU A 196 -11.60 19.31 5.24
N ALA A 197 -12.13 19.01 4.07
CA ALA A 197 -13.57 18.94 3.85
C ALA A 197 -14.23 17.86 4.71
N GLU A 198 -13.59 16.69 4.85
CA GLU A 198 -14.02 15.59 5.73
C GLU A 198 -14.10 16.06 7.20
N ARG A 199 -13.10 16.80 7.68
CA ARG A 199 -13.12 17.37 9.04
C ARG A 199 -14.26 18.36 9.22
N ALA A 200 -14.51 19.23 8.24
CA ALA A 200 -15.62 20.15 8.27
C ALA A 200 -16.98 19.43 8.26
N TYR A 201 -17.10 18.36 7.47
CA TYR A 201 -18.29 17.52 7.42
C TYR A 201 -18.61 16.88 8.77
N HIS A 202 -17.62 16.27 9.43
CA HIS A 202 -17.80 15.70 10.76
C HIS A 202 -18.12 16.75 11.83
N ALA A 203 -17.48 17.92 11.79
CA ALA A 203 -17.78 19.01 12.70
C ALA A 203 -19.24 19.50 12.55
N ARG A 204 -19.74 19.58 11.32
CA ARG A 204 -21.15 19.91 11.06
C ARG A 204 -22.09 18.89 11.71
N GLY A 205 -21.81 17.60 11.56
CA GLY A 205 -22.61 16.54 12.19
C GLY A 205 -22.64 16.64 13.72
N GLN A 206 -21.50 16.94 14.35
CA GLN A 206 -21.42 17.15 15.80
C GLN A 206 -22.23 18.36 16.27
N ILE A 207 -22.20 19.46 15.52
CA ILE A 207 -23.00 20.66 15.81
C ILE A 207 -24.49 20.36 15.67
N GLU A 208 -24.89 19.60 14.65
CA GLU A 208 -26.29 19.18 14.46
C GLU A 208 -26.76 18.29 15.61
N GLU A 209 -25.93 17.34 16.06
CA GLU A 209 -26.21 16.51 17.24
C GLU A 209 -26.34 17.34 18.52
N LEU A 210 -25.46 18.32 18.72
CA LEU A 210 -25.53 19.23 19.87
C LEU A 210 -26.79 20.10 19.82
N ARG A 211 -27.15 20.63 18.64
CA ARG A 211 -28.39 21.40 18.44
C ARG A 211 -29.62 20.58 18.76
N ALA A 212 -29.64 19.30 18.41
CA ALA A 212 -30.74 18.40 18.77
C ALA A 212 -30.91 18.23 20.29
N ARG A 213 -29.85 18.43 21.08
CA ARG A 213 -29.88 18.34 22.55
C ARG A 213 -30.17 19.68 23.24
N LEU A 214 -30.08 20.80 22.52
CA LEU A 214 -30.25 22.15 23.08
C LEU A 214 -31.58 22.33 23.85
N PRO A 215 -32.75 21.84 23.37
CA PRO A 215 -34.00 22.01 24.10
C PRO A 215 -33.99 21.41 25.50
N ARG A 216 -33.25 20.31 25.71
CA ARG A 216 -33.12 19.66 27.03
C ARG A 216 -32.30 20.51 28.01
N TYR A 217 -31.30 21.24 27.51
CA TYR A 217 -30.55 22.18 28.33
C TYR A 217 -31.37 23.43 28.65
N GLU A 218 -32.21 23.89 27.72
CA GLU A 218 -33.16 24.98 27.96
C GLU A 218 -34.20 24.59 29.01
N GLU A 219 -34.74 23.37 28.95
CA GLU A 219 -35.65 22.83 29.95
C GLU A 219 -35.01 22.77 31.35
N LEU A 220 -33.78 22.24 31.44
CA LEU A 220 -33.03 22.19 32.70
C LEU A 220 -32.76 23.60 33.27
N LEU A 221 -32.46 24.58 32.42
CA LEU A 221 -32.25 25.97 32.84
C LEU A 221 -33.55 26.61 33.36
N ALA A 222 -34.69 26.28 32.74
CA ALA A 222 -36.00 26.75 33.19
C ALA A 222 -36.37 26.12 34.55
N GLU A 223 -36.16 24.81 34.72
CA GLU A 223 -36.43 24.09 35.98
C GLU A 223 -35.55 24.62 37.13
N ALA A 224 -34.23 24.74 36.91
CA ALA A 224 -33.33 25.32 37.91
C ALA A 224 -33.67 26.80 38.24
N GLY A 225 -34.23 27.54 37.28
CA GLY A 225 -34.76 28.88 37.49
C GLY A 225 -35.97 28.88 38.42
N ALA A 226 -36.91 27.96 38.21
CA ALA A 226 -38.09 27.78 39.04
C ALA A 226 -37.74 27.30 40.46
N ASP A 227 -36.78 26.39 40.60
CA ASP A 227 -36.30 25.90 41.89
C ASP A 227 -35.76 27.03 42.78
N ARG A 228 -35.05 28.00 42.21
CA ARG A 228 -34.59 29.18 42.97
C ARG A 228 -35.75 30.00 43.54
N LEU A 229 -36.87 30.06 42.82
CA LEU A 229 -38.08 30.73 43.30
C LEU A 229 -38.71 29.93 44.45
N GLY A 230 -38.74 28.60 44.32
CA GLY A 230 -39.22 27.68 45.36
C GLY A 230 -38.39 27.77 46.65
N THR A 231 -37.06 27.83 46.55
CA THR A 231 -36.18 28.01 47.73
C THR A 231 -36.49 29.31 48.48
N ALA A 232 -36.71 30.42 47.76
CA ALA A 232 -37.06 31.71 48.39
C ALA A 232 -38.46 31.71 49.03
N GLU A 233 -39.37 30.86 48.59
CA GLU A 233 -40.65 30.62 49.26
C GLU A 233 -40.47 29.80 50.53
N ILE A 234 -39.67 28.72 50.47
CA ILE A 234 -39.35 27.88 51.64
C ILE A 234 -38.65 28.70 52.74
N GLU A 235 -37.73 29.60 52.38
CA GLU A 235 -37.08 30.50 53.34
C GLU A 235 -38.09 31.41 54.05
N ARG A 236 -39.07 31.97 53.33
CA ARG A 236 -40.15 32.77 53.93
C ARG A 236 -41.05 31.93 54.85
N LEU A 237 -41.42 30.72 54.43
CA LEU A 237 -42.20 29.81 55.29
C LEU A 237 -41.43 29.47 56.58
N ALA A 238 -40.11 29.32 56.50
CA ALA A 238 -39.27 29.09 57.68
C ALA A 238 -39.25 30.32 58.61
N GLU A 239 -39.12 31.54 58.07
CA GLU A 239 -39.22 32.77 58.86
C GLU A 239 -40.58 32.93 59.56
N ASP A 240 -41.67 32.63 58.86
CA ASP A 240 -43.02 32.70 59.42
C ASP A 240 -43.21 31.68 60.57
N ALA A 241 -42.70 30.46 60.39
CA ALA A 241 -42.73 29.42 61.42
C ALA A 241 -41.95 29.85 62.68
N ASP A 242 -40.78 30.48 62.48
CA ASP A 242 -39.94 31.05 63.53
C ASP A 242 -40.67 32.15 64.33
N VAL A 243 -41.38 33.05 63.63
CA VAL A 243 -42.17 34.12 64.25
C VAL A 243 -43.33 33.54 65.07
N LEU A 244 -44.00 32.52 64.53
CA LEU A 244 -45.08 31.81 65.21
C LEU A 244 -44.57 31.12 66.49
N GLU A 245 -43.45 30.40 66.40
CA GLU A 245 -42.81 29.73 67.54
C GLU A 245 -42.52 30.73 68.67
N ARG A 246 -41.87 31.87 68.34
CA ARG A 246 -41.55 32.92 69.32
C ARG A 246 -42.81 33.51 69.96
N THR A 247 -43.90 33.62 69.21
CA THR A 247 -45.17 34.17 69.71
C THR A 247 -45.87 33.20 70.64
N LEU A 248 -45.90 31.91 70.29
CA LEU A 248 -46.42 30.86 71.16
C LEU A 248 -45.61 30.76 72.46
N ARG A 249 -44.28 30.80 72.37
CA ARG A 249 -43.41 30.81 73.57
C ARG A 249 -43.72 32.00 74.49
N ARG A 250 -43.83 33.21 73.94
CA ARG A 250 -44.24 34.42 74.70
C ARG A 250 -45.63 34.27 75.33
N SER A 251 -46.59 33.68 74.61
CA SER A 251 -47.94 33.44 75.15
C SER A 251 -47.93 32.46 76.32
N VAL A 252 -47.12 31.40 76.24
CA VAL A 252 -46.97 30.42 77.33
C VAL A 252 -46.29 31.06 78.53
N GLU A 253 -45.22 31.82 78.33
CA GLU A 253 -44.53 32.56 79.40
C GLU A 253 -45.48 33.56 80.09
N SER A 254 -46.24 34.34 79.32
CA SER A 254 -47.22 35.29 79.84
C SER A 254 -48.34 34.61 80.64
N ALA A 255 -48.85 33.47 80.15
CA ALA A 255 -49.83 32.68 80.89
C ALA A 255 -49.24 32.14 82.21
N HIS A 256 -47.98 31.70 82.19
CA HIS A 256 -47.28 31.20 83.37
C HIS A 256 -47.02 32.32 84.41
N GLU A 257 -46.74 33.54 83.97
CA GLU A 257 -46.64 34.71 84.84
C GLU A 257 -48.00 35.09 85.45
N ALA A 258 -49.08 35.10 84.65
CA ALA A 258 -50.42 35.39 85.13
C ALA A 258 -50.91 34.41 86.22
N PHE A 259 -50.59 33.11 86.08
CA PHE A 259 -50.87 32.11 87.12
C PHE A 259 -50.06 32.35 88.40
N ARG A 260 -48.80 32.78 88.29
CA ARG A 260 -47.96 33.12 89.46
C ARG A 260 -48.51 34.29 90.28
N TYR A 261 -49.20 35.25 89.66
CA TYR A 261 -49.84 36.37 90.37
C TYR A 261 -51.14 35.99 91.08
N LEU A 262 -51.74 34.83 90.78
CA LEU A 262 -52.95 34.32 91.46
C LEU A 262 -52.65 33.46 92.70
N GLU A 263 -51.40 33.02 92.88
CA GLU A 263 -50.94 32.25 94.05
C GLU A 263 -50.30 33.11 95.17
N SER A 264 -50.26 34.43 95.02
CA SER A 264 -49.81 35.40 96.04
C SER A 264 -50.96 36.17 96.66
#